data_AF-A0A1X2KGY7-F1
#
_entry.id   AF-A0A1X2KGY7-F1
#
_cell.length_a   1.000
_cell.length_b   1.000
_cell.length_c   1.000
_cell.angle_alpha   90.00
_cell.angle_beta   90.00
_cell.angle_gamma   90.00
#
_symmetry.space_group_name_H-M   'P 1'
#
loop_
_entity.id
_entity.type
_entity.pdbx_description
1 polymer ?
#
loop_
_entity_poly.entity_id
_entity_poly.type
_entity_poly.pdbx_seq_one_letter_code
_entity_poly.pdbx_strand_id
1 'polypeptide(L)'
;PLTPNGKLDTRALPEPGYQNAGYRAAASPVEEILAGAFAEVLGLERVGVDESFFDLGGDSLLAMRLVAAIEMGLGADLSVRTVFEAPTVTQLALRVSGDGGRREPLVAGERPAVVPLSFAQQRLWFI
;
A
#
# COMPACT_ATOMS: atom_id res chain seq x y z
N PRO A 1 -18.68 -28.01 -10.36
CA PRO A 1 -18.50 -29.48 -10.60
C PRO A 1 -18.25 -30.17 -9.26
N LEU A 2 -18.83 -31.34 -9.02
CA LEU A 2 -18.68 -32.08 -7.76
C LEU A 2 -18.01 -33.43 -8.02
N THR A 3 -17.16 -33.84 -7.08
CA THR A 3 -16.63 -35.20 -7.00
C THR A 3 -17.72 -36.21 -6.64
N PRO A 4 -17.49 -37.52 -6.83
CA PRO A 4 -18.41 -38.57 -6.40
C PRO A 4 -18.77 -38.53 -4.90
N ASN A 5 -17.90 -37.95 -4.07
CA ASN A 5 -18.12 -37.77 -2.63
C ASN A 5 -18.82 -36.45 -2.28
N GLY A 6 -19.39 -35.75 -3.27
CA GLY A 6 -20.13 -34.49 -3.08
C GLY A 6 -19.26 -33.26 -2.77
N LYS A 7 -17.93 -33.39 -2.75
CA LYS A 7 -17.01 -32.25 -2.57
C LYS A 7 -16.81 -31.50 -3.88
N LEU A 8 -16.47 -30.21 -3.81
CA LEU A 8 -16.10 -29.41 -4.98
C LEU A 8 -14.90 -30.04 -5.71
N ASP A 9 -15.07 -30.31 -7.00
CA ASP A 9 -13.99 -30.77 -7.87
C ASP A 9 -13.22 -29.56 -8.40
N THR A 10 -12.09 -29.26 -7.77
CA THR A 10 -11.22 -28.13 -8.15
C THR A 10 -10.57 -28.31 -9.52
N ARG A 11 -10.45 -29.54 -10.03
CA ARG A 11 -9.81 -29.83 -11.33
C ARG A 11 -10.75 -29.62 -12.51
N ALA A 12 -12.05 -29.70 -12.26
CA ALA A 12 -13.08 -29.44 -13.26
C ALA A 12 -13.52 -27.97 -13.28
N LEU A 13 -12.94 -27.11 -12.44
CA LEU A 13 -13.18 -25.68 -12.50
C LEU A 13 -12.64 -25.13 -13.84
N PRO A 14 -13.37 -24.22 -14.49
CA PRO A 14 -12.83 -23.49 -15.63
C PRO A 14 -11.56 -22.74 -15.25
N GLU A 15 -10.65 -22.57 -16.20
CA GLU A 15 -9.49 -21.70 -16.04
C GLU A 15 -9.95 -20.28 -15.65
N PRO A 16 -9.35 -19.66 -14.62
CA PRO A 16 -9.70 -18.31 -14.20
C PRO A 16 -9.45 -17.31 -15.34
N GLY A 17 -10.49 -16.58 -15.73
CA GLY A 17 -10.36 -15.43 -16.63
C GLY A 17 -9.90 -14.20 -15.86
N TYR A 18 -8.60 -13.95 -15.80
CA TYR A 18 -8.08 -12.70 -15.25
C TYR A 18 -8.36 -11.57 -16.25
N GLN A 19 -9.39 -10.76 -15.97
CA GLN A 19 -9.62 -9.54 -16.72
C GLN A 19 -8.64 -8.48 -16.21
N ASN A 20 -7.51 -8.31 -16.90
CA ASN A 20 -6.72 -7.11 -16.72
C ASN A 20 -7.56 -5.94 -17.25
N ALA A 21 -7.97 -5.03 -16.37
CA ALA A 21 -8.37 -3.71 -16.80
C ALA A 21 -7.22 -3.17 -17.67
N GLY A 22 -7.50 -2.87 -18.94
CA GLY A 22 -6.45 -2.58 -19.91
C GLY A 22 -5.44 -1.56 -19.38
N TYR A 23 -4.15 -1.78 -19.67
CA TYR A 23 -3.08 -0.91 -19.20
C TYR A 23 -3.32 0.54 -19.65
N ARG A 24 -3.45 1.44 -18.68
CA ARG A 24 -3.42 2.89 -18.89
C ARG A 24 -2.15 3.46 -18.29
N ALA A 25 -1.39 4.21 -19.09
CA ALA A 25 -0.20 4.92 -18.63
C ALA A 25 -0.57 6.14 -17.77
N ALA A 26 0.37 6.57 -16.95
CA ALA A 26 0.27 7.82 -16.21
C ALA A 26 0.14 9.02 -17.16
N ALA A 27 -0.71 9.97 -16.79
CA ALA A 27 -0.99 11.19 -17.52
C ALA A 27 -0.51 12.45 -16.77
N SER A 28 0.02 12.30 -15.54
CA SER A 28 0.56 13.40 -14.75
C SER A 28 1.84 12.99 -14.01
N PRO A 29 2.72 13.96 -13.64
CA PRO A 29 3.91 13.68 -12.85
C PRO A 29 3.63 13.00 -11.50
N VAL A 30 2.50 13.32 -10.86
CA VAL A 30 2.08 12.68 -9.61
C VAL A 30 1.74 11.20 -9.86
N GLU A 31 0.98 10.92 -10.92
CA GLU A 31 0.68 9.54 -11.31
C GLU A 31 1.94 8.76 -11.69
N GLU A 32 2.93 9.38 -12.34
CA GLU A 32 4.21 8.73 -12.66
C GLU A 32 4.98 8.33 -11.40
N ILE A 33 5.08 9.23 -10.41
CA ILE A 33 5.75 8.96 -9.14
C ILE A 33 5.03 7.85 -8.38
N LEU A 34 3.70 7.91 -8.30
CA LEU A 34 2.88 6.91 -7.64
C LEU A 34 2.96 5.54 -8.33
N ALA A 35 2.86 5.49 -9.66
CA ALA A 35 2.99 4.25 -10.42
C ALA A 35 4.38 3.63 -10.27
N GLY A 36 5.43 4.45 -10.21
CA GLY A 36 6.80 4.02 -9.90
C GLY A 36 6.91 3.41 -8.50
N ALA A 37 6.34 4.08 -7.48
CA ALA A 37 6.33 3.57 -6.12
C ALA A 37 5.55 2.24 -5.98
N PHE A 38 4.44 2.08 -6.72
CA PHE A 38 3.71 0.81 -6.79
C PHE A 38 4.60 -0.30 -7.38
N ALA A 39 5.21 -0.04 -8.53
CA ALA A 39 6.06 -1.00 -9.23
C ALA A 39 7.25 -1.44 -8.35
N GLU A 40 7.91 -0.49 -7.67
CA GLU A 40 9.02 -0.78 -6.76
C GLU A 40 8.61 -1.66 -5.58
N VAL A 41 7.52 -1.30 -4.90
CA VAL A 41 7.05 -2.02 -3.70
C VAL A 41 6.51 -3.41 -4.05
N LEU A 42 5.83 -3.55 -5.18
CA LEU A 42 5.28 -4.82 -5.65
C LEU A 42 6.32 -5.69 -6.39
N GLY A 43 7.50 -5.14 -6.72
CA GLY A 43 8.52 -5.84 -7.50
C GLY A 43 8.11 -6.11 -8.95
N LEU A 44 7.33 -5.21 -9.54
CA LEU A 44 6.83 -5.31 -10.92
C LEU A 44 7.63 -4.37 -11.84
N GLU A 45 7.71 -4.70 -13.13
CA GLU A 45 8.36 -3.84 -14.12
C GLU A 45 7.58 -2.55 -14.36
N ARG A 46 6.24 -2.64 -14.34
CA ARG A 46 5.34 -1.49 -14.54
C ARG A 46 3.99 -1.75 -13.89
N VAL A 47 3.30 -0.66 -13.56
CA VAL A 47 1.92 -0.67 -13.05
C VAL A 47 1.11 0.38 -13.82
N GLY A 48 -0.06 -0.02 -14.30
CA GLY A 48 -1.07 0.83 -14.90
C GLY A 48 -1.85 1.58 -13.82
N VAL A 49 -2.28 2.80 -14.14
CA VAL A 49 -2.79 3.70 -13.10
C VAL A 49 -4.17 3.35 -12.55
N ASP A 50 -4.90 2.48 -13.25
CA ASP A 50 -6.21 1.96 -12.82
C ASP A 50 -6.12 0.54 -12.25
N GLU A 51 -4.92 -0.04 -12.16
CA GLU A 51 -4.71 -1.34 -11.53
C GLU A 51 -4.71 -1.19 -10.00
N SER A 52 -5.49 -2.05 -9.33
CA SER A 52 -5.59 -2.07 -7.87
C SER A 52 -4.32 -2.65 -7.26
N PHE A 53 -3.75 -1.95 -6.27
CA PHE A 53 -2.59 -2.41 -5.50
C PHE A 53 -2.79 -3.82 -4.93
N PHE A 54 -4.00 -4.12 -4.46
CA PHE A 54 -4.32 -5.40 -3.82
C PHE A 54 -4.57 -6.52 -4.84
N ASP A 55 -5.10 -6.19 -6.02
CA ASP A 55 -5.28 -7.17 -7.10
C ASP A 55 -3.92 -7.58 -7.70
N LEU A 56 -2.93 -6.68 -7.63
CA LEU A 56 -1.53 -6.93 -8.01
C LEU A 56 -0.73 -7.68 -6.92
N GLY A 57 -1.39 -8.15 -5.85
CA GLY A 57 -0.75 -8.92 -4.78
C GLY A 57 -0.20 -8.10 -3.61
N GLY A 58 -0.55 -6.81 -3.53
CA GLY A 58 -0.25 -5.98 -2.38
C GLY A 58 -0.92 -6.47 -1.09
N ASP A 59 -0.19 -6.44 0.02
CA ASP A 59 -0.70 -6.75 1.36
C ASP A 59 -0.55 -5.54 2.32
N SER A 60 -0.85 -5.74 3.60
CA SER A 60 -0.77 -4.67 4.60
C SER A 60 0.65 -4.18 4.87
N LEU A 61 1.65 -5.05 4.78
CA LEU A 61 3.05 -4.68 4.95
C LEU A 61 3.55 -3.90 3.73
N LEU A 62 3.20 -4.34 2.53
CA LEU A 62 3.49 -3.63 1.30
C LEU A 62 2.77 -2.28 1.26
N ALA A 63 1.52 -2.20 1.71
CA ALA A 63 0.80 -0.92 1.82
C ALA A 63 1.50 0.05 2.79
N MET A 64 2.03 -0.43 3.92
CA MET A 64 2.86 0.40 4.82
C MET A 64 4.14 0.90 4.13
N ARG A 65 4.82 0.03 3.36
CA ARG A 65 6.02 0.42 2.60
C ARG A 65 5.71 1.43 1.51
N LEU A 66 4.58 1.25 0.81
CA LEU A 66 4.09 2.18 -0.20
C LEU A 66 3.83 3.56 0.40
N VAL A 67 3.12 3.63 1.52
CA VAL A 67 2.90 4.90 2.24
C VAL A 67 4.22 5.59 2.56
N ALA A 68 5.19 4.86 3.13
CA ALA A 68 6.50 5.44 3.46
C ALA A 68 7.26 5.93 2.21
N ALA A 69 7.21 5.18 1.10
CA ALA A 69 7.82 5.59 -0.16
C ALA A 69 7.19 6.88 -0.72
N ILE A 70 5.86 6.99 -0.66
CA ILE A 70 5.13 8.18 -1.11
C ILE A 70 5.42 9.38 -0.20
N GLU A 71 5.46 9.19 1.12
CA GLU A 71 5.83 10.22 2.09
C GLU A 71 7.23 10.79 1.79
N MET A 72 8.20 9.94 1.45
CA MET A 72 9.55 10.38 1.09
C MET A 72 9.61 11.10 -0.26
N GLY A 73 8.91 10.60 -1.29
CA GLY A 73 8.98 11.11 -2.65
C GLY A 73 8.13 12.36 -2.90
N LEU A 74 6.98 12.47 -2.26
CA LEU A 74 6.00 13.55 -2.46
C LEU A 74 5.80 14.44 -1.24
N GLY A 75 6.28 14.04 -0.06
CA GLY A 75 6.09 14.81 1.17
C GLY A 75 4.64 14.83 1.69
N ALA A 76 3.79 13.92 1.21
CA ALA A 76 2.38 13.85 1.57
C ALA A 76 2.14 12.89 2.75
N ASP A 77 1.37 13.29 3.76
CA ASP A 77 0.93 12.40 4.86
C ASP A 77 -0.24 11.54 4.38
N LEU A 78 0.07 10.31 3.98
CA LEU A 78 -0.93 9.31 3.61
C LEU A 78 -1.07 8.28 4.72
N SER A 79 -2.31 8.00 5.12
CA SER A 79 -2.56 6.85 6.00
C SER A 79 -2.62 5.55 5.19
N VAL A 80 -2.25 4.42 5.80
CA VAL A 80 -2.46 3.09 5.18
C VAL A 80 -3.94 2.89 4.82
N ARG A 81 -4.87 3.40 5.64
CA ARG A 81 -6.31 3.40 5.34
C ARG A 81 -6.61 4.05 3.99
N THR A 82 -5.91 5.11 3.62
CA THR A 82 -6.11 5.80 2.34
C THR A 82 -5.80 4.88 1.17
N VAL A 83 -4.79 4.01 1.27
CA VAL A 83 -4.49 3.00 0.25
C VAL A 83 -5.64 1.99 0.10
N PHE A 84 -6.28 1.59 1.20
CA PHE A 84 -7.46 0.72 1.13
C PHE A 84 -8.69 1.40 0.50
N GLU A 85 -8.89 2.68 0.78
CA GLU A 85 -10.03 3.45 0.24
C GLU A 85 -9.83 3.89 -1.22
N ALA A 86 -8.57 4.03 -1.64
CA ALA A 86 -8.13 4.44 -2.96
C ALA A 86 -7.02 3.51 -3.45
N PRO A 87 -7.34 2.26 -3.84
CA PRO A 87 -6.33 1.25 -4.17
C PRO A 87 -5.60 1.46 -5.50
N THR A 88 -6.01 2.41 -6.34
CA THR A 88 -5.36 2.68 -7.63
C THR A 88 -4.55 3.99 -7.61
N VAL A 89 -3.58 4.09 -8.52
CA VAL A 89 -2.76 5.30 -8.68
C VAL A 89 -3.64 6.53 -8.96
N THR A 90 -4.61 6.40 -9.86
CA THR A 90 -5.55 7.48 -10.20
C THR A 90 -6.30 7.99 -8.97
N GLN A 91 -6.76 7.08 -8.11
CA GLN A 91 -7.50 7.44 -6.91
C GLN A 91 -6.58 8.05 -5.85
N LEU A 92 -5.35 7.56 -5.69
CA LEU A 92 -4.37 8.13 -4.75
C LEU A 92 -3.90 9.51 -5.17
N ALA A 93 -3.72 9.77 -6.46
CA ALA A 93 -3.30 11.08 -6.96
C ALA A 93 -4.25 12.20 -6.49
N LEU A 94 -5.55 11.92 -6.38
CA LEU A 94 -6.56 12.84 -5.85
C LEU A 94 -6.42 13.11 -4.34
N ARG A 95 -5.78 12.20 -3.59
CA ARG A 95 -5.62 12.27 -2.13
C ARG A 95 -4.28 12.88 -1.71
N VAL A 96 -3.26 12.79 -2.56
CA VAL A 96 -1.92 13.34 -2.31
C VAL A 96 -1.89 14.88 -2.34
N SER A 97 -2.88 15.52 -2.96
CA SER A 97 -2.93 16.98 -3.13
C SER A 97 -3.32 17.76 -1.85
N GLY A 98 -3.52 17.08 -0.72
CA GLY A 98 -3.88 17.70 0.55
C GLY A 98 -2.65 18.05 1.38
N ASP A 99 -2.62 19.27 1.94
CA ASP A 99 -1.62 19.80 2.87
C ASP A 99 -1.70 19.11 4.26
N GLY A 100 -1.79 17.78 4.25
CA GLY A 100 -1.85 16.94 5.43
C GLY A 100 -0.56 17.08 6.20
N GLY A 101 -0.64 17.72 7.37
CA GLY A 101 0.49 18.15 8.19
C GLY A 101 1.66 17.17 8.19
N ARG A 102 2.72 17.55 7.46
CA ARG A 102 3.95 16.78 7.35
C ARG A 102 4.47 16.48 8.76
N ARG A 103 4.58 15.19 9.11
CA ARG A 103 5.22 14.78 10.37
C ARG A 103 6.68 15.22 10.35
N GLU A 104 7.14 15.80 11.45
CA GLU A 104 8.55 16.15 11.57
C GLU A 104 9.41 14.88 11.47
N PRO A 105 10.48 14.90 10.65
CA PRO A 105 11.37 13.76 10.53
C PRO A 105 11.96 13.34 11.87
N LEU A 106 12.06 12.03 12.10
CA LEU A 106 12.79 11.50 13.24
C LEU A 106 14.27 11.85 13.09
N VAL A 107 14.79 12.65 14.02
CA VAL A 107 16.21 13.00 14.09
C VAL A 107 16.88 12.29 15.27
N ALA A 108 18.15 11.94 15.09
CA ALA A 108 18.94 11.37 16.18
C ALA A 108 19.13 12.42 17.28
N GLY A 109 18.62 12.14 18.48
CA GLY A 109 18.82 12.97 19.67
C GLY A 109 19.96 12.46 20.56
N GLU A 110 20.43 13.30 21.48
CA GLU A 110 21.35 12.85 22.54
C GLU A 110 20.66 11.83 23.44
N ARG A 111 21.35 10.73 23.77
CA ARG A 111 20.77 9.65 24.57
C ARG A 111 20.62 10.13 26.03
N PRO A 112 19.39 10.21 26.58
CA PRO A 112 19.19 10.59 27.98
C PRO A 112 19.67 9.48 28.92
N ALA A 113 19.97 9.86 30.17
CA ALA A 113 20.36 8.91 31.22
C ALA A 113 19.28 7.84 31.49
N VAL A 114 18.01 8.18 31.30
CA VAL A 114 16.87 7.27 31.37
C VAL A 114 16.05 7.40 30.10
N VAL A 115 15.91 6.31 29.35
CA VAL A 115 15.08 6.27 28.13
C VAL A 115 13.62 6.07 28.55
N PRO A 116 12.70 6.99 28.22
CA PRO A 116 11.30 6.82 28.55
C PRO A 116 10.73 5.60 27.84
N LEU A 117 9.88 4.86 28.56
CA LEU A 117 9.15 3.74 27.98
C LEU A 117 8.18 4.25 26.90
N SER A 118 8.05 3.49 25.83
CA SER A 118 6.98 3.72 24.86
C SER A 118 5.61 3.49 25.51
N PHE A 119 4.55 4.08 24.95
CA PHE A 119 3.19 3.84 25.43
C PHE A 119 2.84 2.34 25.50
N ALA A 120 3.31 1.54 24.54
CA ALA A 120 3.12 0.10 24.54
C ALA A 120 3.85 -0.58 25.71
N GLN A 121 5.07 -0.15 26.02
CA GLN A 121 5.84 -0.66 27.16
C GLN A 121 5.21 -0.26 28.49
N GLN A 122 4.73 0.98 28.65
CA GLN A 122 4.03 1.42 29.86
C GLN A 122 2.80 0.54 30.14
N ARG A 123 2.02 0.20 29.11
CA ARG A 123 0.80 -0.61 29.25
C ARG A 123 1.06 -2.00 29.84
N LEU A 124 2.22 -2.62 29.59
CA LEU A 124 2.57 -3.93 30.14
C LEU A 124 2.80 -3.92 31.65
N TRP A 125 3.04 -2.76 32.26
CA TRP A 125 3.23 -2.62 33.71
C TRP A 125 1.93 -2.39 34.49
N PHE A 126 0.82 -2.12 33.79
CA PHE A 126 -0.48 -1.83 34.37
C PHE A 126 -1.52 -2.94 34.12
N ILE A 127 -1.10 -4.11 33.59
CA ILE A 127 -1.93 -5.34 33.46
C ILE A 127 -1.53 -6.29 34.58
#